data_AF-V2Y3K6-F1
#
_entry.id   AF-V2Y3K6-F1
#
_cell.length_a   1.000
_cell.length_b   1.000
_cell.length_c   1.000
_cell.angle_alpha   90.00
_cell.angle_beta   90.00
_cell.angle_gamma   90.00
#
_symmetry.space_group_name_H-M   'P 1'
#
loop_
_entity.id
_entity.type
_entity.pdbx_description
1 polymer ?
#
loop_
_entity_poly.entity_id
_entity_poly.type
_entity_poly.pdbx_seq_one_letter_code
_entity_poly.pdbx_strand_id
1 'polypeptide(L)' 'MNPKALQYLMGHANITMTLNYYAHANFDSAQAEFLRLAA' A
#
# COMPACT_ATOMS: atom_id res chain seq x y z
N MET A 1 0.80 6.64 2.93
CA MET A 1 -0.27 6.42 3.94
C MET A 1 -0.15 5.00 4.50
N ASN A 2 -0.29 4.82 5.82
CA ASN A 2 -0.21 3.49 6.45
C ASN A 2 -1.50 2.67 6.17
N PRO A 3 -1.41 1.48 5.54
CA PRO A 3 -2.59 0.69 5.16
C PRO A 3 -3.39 0.15 6.35
N LYS A 4 -2.78 -0.01 7.54
CA LYS A 4 -3.49 -0.42 8.76
C LYS A 4 -4.29 0.72 9.38
N ALA A 5 -3.77 1.94 9.32
CA ALA A 5 -4.53 3.13 9.72
C ALA A 5 -5.74 3.33 8.82
N LEU A 6 -5.57 3.17 7.51
CA LEU A 6 -6.68 3.20 6.55
C LEU A 6 -7.67 2.05 6.82
N GLN A 7 -7.21 0.82 7.06
CA GLN A 7 -8.08 -0.31 7.40
C GLN A 7 -8.95 0.00 8.63
N TYR A 8 -8.36 0.57 9.67
CA TYR A 8 -9.06 0.95 10.90
C TYR A 8 -10.15 1.99 10.62
N LEU A 9 -9.81 3.05 9.89
CA LEU A 9 -10.77 4.11 9.55
C LEU A 9 -11.92 3.59 8.69
N MET A 10 -11.64 2.68 7.76
CA MET A 10 -12.64 2.11 6.85
C MET A 10 -13.47 0.98 7.49
N GLY A 11 -13.11 0.51 8.69
CA GLY A 11 -13.83 -0.56 9.39
C GLY A 11 -13.79 -1.92 8.68
N HIS A 12 -12.80 -2.16 7.82
CA HIS A 12 -12.73 -3.41 7.05
C HIS A 12 -12.29 -4.59 7.93
N ALA A 13 -13.12 -5.62 7.96
CA ALA A 13 -12.84 -6.87 8.67
C ALA A 13 -11.63 -7.63 8.10
N ASN A 14 -11.31 -7.45 6.80
CA ASN A 14 -10.17 -8.07 6.14
C ASN A 14 -9.29 -7.00 5.45
N ILE A 15 -7.97 -7.09 5.64
CA ILE A 15 -6.99 -6.16 5.05
C ILE A 15 -7.01 -6.17 3.51
N THR A 16 -7.38 -7.29 2.87
CA THR A 16 -7.44 -7.39 1.40
C THR A 16 -8.41 -6.37 0.80
N MET A 17 -9.53 -6.07 1.48
CA MET A 17 -10.48 -5.05 1.03
C MET A 17 -9.84 -3.65 0.97
N THR A 18 -9.00 -3.33 1.96
CA THR A 18 -8.24 -2.07 1.99
C THR A 18 -7.15 -2.04 0.95
N LEU A 19 -6.45 -3.17 0.73
CA LEU A 19 -5.38 -3.25 -0.26
C LEU A 19 -5.88 -3.13 -1.71
N ASN A 20 -7.14 -3.46 -1.98
CA ASN A 20 -7.76 -3.24 -3.30
C ASN A 20 -7.82 -1.76 -3.73
N TYR A 21 -7.64 -0.81 -2.80
CA TYR A 21 -7.54 0.62 -3.13
C TYR A 21 -6.13 1.04 -3.58
N TYR A 22 -5.12 0.19 -3.41
CA TYR A 22 -3.77 0.45 -3.88
C TYR A 22 -3.61 -0.09 -5.30
N ALA A 23 -3.00 0.70 -6.18
CA ALA A 23 -2.63 0.22 -7.51
C ALA A 23 -1.62 -0.94 -7.38
N HIS A 24 -1.79 -1.98 -8.21
CA HIS A 24 -0.84 -3.08 -8.25
C HIS A 24 0.54 -2.59 -8.71
N ALA A 25 1.55 -2.83 -7.88
CA ALA A 25 2.92 -2.47 -8.20
C ALA A 25 3.45 -3.37 -9.33
N ASN A 26 4.13 -2.74 -10.29
CA ASN A 26 4.97 -3.41 -11.28
C ASN A 26 6.46 -3.24 -10.88
N PHE A 27 7.35 -3.87 -11.64
CA PHE A 27 8.79 -3.81 -11.37
C PHE A 27 9.33 -2.37 -11.28
N ASP A 28 8.97 -1.50 -12.23
CA ASP A 28 9.46 -0.12 -12.29
C ASP A 28 9.03 0.68 -11.05
N SER A 29 7.76 0.55 -10.64
CA SER A 29 7.23 1.22 -9.45
C SER A 29 7.89 0.71 -8.16
N ALA A 30 8.18 -0.59 -8.07
CA ALA A 30 8.88 -1.17 -6.94
C ALA A 30 10.33 -0.68 -6.87
N GLN A 31 11.05 -0.69 -8.00
CA GLN A 31 12.43 -0.21 -8.07
C GLN A 31 12.53 1.28 -7.68
N ALA A 32 11.62 2.12 -8.18
CA ALA A 32 11.59 3.54 -7.85
C ALA A 32 11.38 3.78 -6.34
N GLU A 33 10.47 3.03 -5.70
CA GLU A 33 10.22 3.15 -4.26
C GLU A 33 11.41 2.64 -3.42
N PHE A 34 12.07 1.56 -3.84
CA PHE A 34 13.30 1.09 -3.19
C PHE A 34 14.41 2.14 -3.23
N LEU A 35 14.65 2.75 -4.38
CA LEU A 35 15.67 3.80 -4.54
C LEU A 35 15.31 5.04 -3.70
N ARG A 36 14.03 5.42 -3.65
CA ARG A 36 13.55 6.55 -2.84
C ARG A 36 13.80 6.34 -1.33
N LEU A 37 13.68 5.11 -0.84
CA LEU A 37 13.84 4.77 0.57
C LEU A 37 15.30 4.54 0.99
N ALA A 38 16.16 4.18 0.03
CA ALA A 38 17.58 3.93 0.28
C ALA A 38 18.43 5.22 0.27
N ALA A 39 17.91 6.32 -0.26
CA ALA A 39 18.52 7.64 -0.25
C ALA A 39 18.25 8.39 1.07
#